data_AF-A0A013VRS2-F1
#
_entry.id   AF-A0A013VRS2-F1
#
_cell.length_a   1.000
_cell.length_b   1.000
_cell.length_c   1.000
_cell.angle_alpha   90.00
_cell.angle_beta   90.00
_cell.angle_gamma   90.00
#
_symmetry.space_group_name_H-M   'P 1'
#
loop_
_entity.id
_entity.type
_entity.pdbx_description
1 polymer ?
#
loop_
_entity_poly.entity_id
_entity_poly.type
_entity_poly.pdbx_seq_one_letter_code
_entity_poly.pdbx_strand_id
1 'polypeptide(L)'
;MRFSEHPLRRQIVGEMHLRRFPALELPAMAFQTVRLVDENDREKEWLILEQRCASGLDRNLRHLETEWSANGRLAWERHSEAVTTTLTSTSVSADAQFWSAPDVGPFSDTLQWMETLPGLVIRATHIVVVANDSYAEPVVDRADFHPGHLVSCIIGDSVRIWSDFRIHAGGYGRLVVAANGAADGEVSRSIQRIQELGNYRNLSLLEGTHRSIA
;
A
#
# COMPACT_ATOMS: atom_id res chain seq x y z
N MET A 1 19.51 -27.90 23.24
CA MET A 1 18.87 -26.61 22.86
C MET A 1 19.17 -26.35 21.39
N ARG A 2 18.18 -25.90 20.59
CA ARG A 2 18.32 -25.87 19.11
C ARG A 2 19.02 -24.62 18.56
N PHE A 3 19.01 -23.46 19.24
CA PHE A 3 19.87 -22.28 18.96
C PHE A 3 19.64 -21.17 20.02
N SER A 4 20.58 -20.23 20.17
CA SER A 4 20.41 -18.99 20.96
C SER A 4 19.66 -17.95 20.12
N GLU A 5 18.51 -17.49 20.60
CA GLU A 5 17.68 -16.54 19.85
C GLU A 5 18.08 -15.08 20.10
N HIS A 6 17.95 -14.24 19.06
CA HIS A 6 17.99 -12.80 19.23
C HIS A 6 16.81 -12.34 20.10
N PRO A 7 16.99 -11.41 21.07
CA PRO A 7 15.93 -11.00 21.99
C PRO A 7 14.65 -10.51 21.30
N LEU A 8 14.79 -9.81 20.16
CA LEU A 8 13.66 -9.26 19.41
C LEU A 8 12.98 -10.24 18.44
N ARG A 9 13.49 -11.47 18.26
CA ARG A 9 13.03 -12.40 17.21
C ARG A 9 11.52 -12.64 17.28
N ARG A 10 10.99 -12.88 18.48
CA ARG A 10 9.57 -13.18 18.68
C ARG A 10 8.68 -11.96 18.45
N GLN A 11 9.13 -10.79 18.90
CA GLN A 11 8.40 -9.54 18.71
C GLN A 11 8.25 -9.21 17.23
N ILE A 12 9.36 -9.20 16.48
CA ILE A 12 9.36 -8.86 15.05
C ILE A 12 8.46 -9.83 14.25
N VAL A 13 8.56 -11.13 14.54
CA VAL A 13 7.69 -12.12 13.88
C VAL A 13 6.20 -11.89 14.24
N GLY A 14 5.90 -11.58 15.50
CA GLY A 14 4.53 -11.29 15.95
C GLY A 14 3.91 -10.09 15.26
N GLU A 15 4.67 -9.01 15.07
CA GLU A 15 4.21 -7.79 14.40
C GLU A 15 3.78 -8.04 12.93
N MET A 16 4.42 -9.00 12.26
CA MET A 16 4.08 -9.37 10.87
C MET A 16 2.72 -10.09 10.71
N HIS A 17 2.10 -10.57 11.80
CA HIS A 17 0.84 -11.33 11.76
C HIS A 17 -0.42 -10.47 11.96
N LEU A 18 -0.27 -9.21 12.40
CA LEU A 18 -1.38 -8.30 12.67
C LEU A 18 -1.86 -7.54 11.45
N ARG A 19 -1.06 -7.56 10.38
CA ARG A 19 -1.30 -6.82 9.13
C ARG A 19 -2.24 -7.65 8.28
N ARG A 20 -3.38 -7.09 7.86
CA ARG A 20 -4.28 -7.76 6.91
C ARG A 20 -4.68 -6.78 5.85
N PHE A 21 -4.32 -7.09 4.61
CA PHE A 21 -4.92 -6.39 3.48
C PHE A 21 -6.40 -6.82 3.37
N PRO A 22 -7.35 -5.89 3.20
CA PRO A 22 -8.76 -6.22 3.16
C PRO A 22 -9.10 -7.11 1.95
N ALA A 23 -10.23 -7.81 2.02
CA ALA A 23 -10.82 -8.43 0.83
C ALA A 23 -11.23 -7.33 -0.15
N LEU A 24 -11.08 -7.61 -1.45
CA LEU A 24 -11.34 -6.65 -2.51
C LEU A 24 -12.46 -7.17 -3.41
N GLU A 25 -13.47 -6.34 -3.67
CA GLU A 25 -14.44 -6.60 -4.73
C GLU A 25 -13.83 -6.18 -6.07
N LEU A 26 -13.77 -7.09 -7.04
CA LEU A 26 -13.07 -6.86 -8.30
C LEU A 26 -13.99 -6.28 -9.39
N PRO A 27 -13.53 -5.32 -10.21
CA PRO A 27 -12.19 -4.72 -10.17
C PRO A 27 -12.03 -3.79 -8.96
N ALA A 28 -10.79 -3.65 -8.48
CA ALA A 28 -10.45 -2.81 -7.33
C ALA A 28 -9.24 -1.92 -7.61
N MET A 29 -9.17 -0.82 -6.88
CA MET A 29 -7.98 0.01 -6.75
C MET A 29 -7.53 0.07 -5.30
N ALA A 30 -6.23 0.12 -5.10
CA ALA A 30 -5.65 0.41 -3.81
C ALA A 30 -4.44 1.33 -3.93
N PHE A 31 -4.25 2.18 -2.93
CA PHE A 31 -3.13 3.10 -2.84
C PHE A 31 -2.48 2.93 -1.48
N GLN A 32 -1.16 2.78 -1.43
CA GLN A 32 -0.44 2.72 -0.17
C GLN A 32 0.69 3.73 -0.17
N THR A 33 0.80 4.50 0.90
CA THR A 33 1.98 5.32 1.21
C THR A 33 2.68 4.76 2.44
N VAL A 34 4.01 4.87 2.45
CA VAL A 34 4.88 4.56 3.58
C VAL A 34 5.66 5.81 3.91
N ARG A 35 5.50 6.31 5.14
CA ARG A 35 6.05 7.58 5.60
C ARG A 35 6.97 7.39 6.81
N LEU A 36 8.09 8.10 6.78
CA LEU A 36 8.89 8.36 7.98
C LEU A 36 8.34 9.61 8.65
N VAL A 37 7.77 9.43 9.84
CA VAL A 37 7.19 10.52 10.63
C VAL A 37 8.07 10.73 11.86
N ASP A 38 8.70 11.90 11.91
CA ASP A 38 9.54 12.30 13.04
C ASP A 38 8.68 12.72 14.25
N GLU A 39 9.33 12.90 15.41
CA GLU A 39 8.63 13.27 16.65
C GLU A 39 7.91 14.62 16.56
N ASN A 40 8.45 15.57 15.79
CA ASN A 40 7.89 16.92 15.66
C ASN A 40 6.61 16.93 14.82
N ASP A 41 6.47 15.96 13.92
CA ASP A 41 5.31 15.80 13.05
C ASP A 41 4.24 14.85 13.63
N ARG A 42 4.54 14.12 14.72
CA ARG A 42 3.57 13.22 15.37
C ARG A 42 2.31 13.92 15.84
N GLU A 43 2.45 15.07 16.48
CA GLU A 43 1.27 15.82 16.96
C GLU A 43 0.44 16.32 15.78
N LYS A 44 1.09 16.80 14.71
CA LYS A 44 0.40 17.26 13.50
C LYS A 44 -0.33 16.11 12.81
N GLU A 45 0.33 14.96 12.67
CA GLU A 45 -0.26 13.74 12.12
C GLU A 45 -1.53 13.39 12.88
N TRP A 46 -1.43 13.37 14.21
CA TRP A 46 -2.54 13.02 15.06
C TRP A 46 -3.73 13.98 14.93
N LEU A 47 -3.47 15.28 14.95
CA LEU A 47 -4.52 16.29 14.78
C LEU A 47 -5.23 16.16 13.43
N ILE A 48 -4.49 15.87 12.35
CA ILE A 48 -5.08 15.65 11.01
C ILE A 48 -5.94 14.38 11.00
N LEU A 49 -5.50 13.30 11.65
CA LEU A 49 -6.27 12.06 11.78
C LEU A 49 -7.54 12.26 12.60
N GLU A 50 -7.46 12.96 13.74
CA GLU A 50 -8.64 13.23 14.58
C GLU A 50 -9.68 14.10 13.88
N GLN A 51 -9.22 15.15 13.18
CA GLN A 51 -10.11 16.03 12.42
C GLN A 51 -10.89 15.28 11.35
N ARG A 52 -10.31 14.20 10.82
CA ARG A 52 -10.84 13.53 9.64
C ARG A 52 -11.54 12.21 9.92
N CYS A 53 -11.10 11.47 10.95
CA CYS A 53 -11.65 10.16 11.28
C CYS A 53 -12.63 10.23 12.44
N ALA A 54 -12.19 10.71 13.62
CA ALA A 54 -13.04 10.86 14.80
C ALA A 54 -12.36 11.74 15.86
N SER A 55 -13.12 12.53 16.61
CA SER A 55 -12.57 13.30 17.73
C SER A 55 -12.27 12.41 18.93
N GLY A 56 -11.11 12.62 19.58
CA GLY A 56 -10.74 11.93 20.81
C GLY A 56 -10.24 10.50 20.59
N LEU A 57 -9.50 10.27 19.50
CA LEU A 57 -8.85 8.98 19.26
C LEU A 57 -7.85 8.68 20.41
N ASP A 58 -7.67 7.40 20.74
CA ASP A 58 -6.65 7.00 21.72
C ASP A 58 -5.24 7.24 21.15
N ARG A 59 -4.43 8.05 21.83
CA ARG A 59 -3.04 8.38 21.46
C ARG A 59 -2.12 7.14 21.35
N ASN A 60 -2.49 6.04 22.00
CA ASN A 60 -1.74 4.78 21.93
C ASN A 60 -2.12 3.90 20.74
N LEU A 61 -3.13 4.29 19.97
CA LEU A 61 -3.60 3.53 18.82
C LEU A 61 -2.47 3.36 17.80
N ARG A 62 -2.37 2.13 17.28
CA ARG A 62 -1.37 1.74 16.26
C ARG A 62 -2.00 1.31 14.95
N HIS A 63 -3.32 1.17 14.91
CA HIS A 63 -4.07 0.80 13.73
C HIS A 63 -5.45 1.43 13.79
N LEU A 64 -5.83 2.12 12.72
CA LEU A 64 -7.14 2.71 12.50
C LEU A 64 -7.66 2.21 11.16
N GLU A 65 -8.89 1.72 11.13
CA GLU A 65 -9.63 1.46 9.89
C GLU A 65 -10.93 2.26 9.94
N THR A 66 -11.24 2.96 8.85
CA THR A 66 -12.48 3.73 8.73
C THR A 66 -13.01 3.70 7.30
N GLU A 67 -14.33 3.75 7.17
CA GLU A 67 -14.96 4.03 5.89
C GLU A 67 -14.77 5.51 5.59
N TRP A 68 -14.03 5.80 4.53
CA TRP A 68 -13.66 7.16 4.18
C TRP A 68 -14.74 7.84 3.34
N SER A 69 -15.26 7.11 2.37
CA SER A 69 -16.37 7.51 1.52
C SER A 69 -17.18 6.27 1.14
N ALA A 70 -18.32 6.48 0.48
CA ALA A 70 -19.10 5.37 -0.08
C ALA A 70 -18.26 4.44 -0.98
N ASN A 71 -17.17 4.96 -1.54
CA ASN A 71 -16.34 4.26 -2.53
C ASN A 71 -15.03 3.72 -1.96
N GLY A 72 -14.63 4.04 -0.72
CA GLY A 72 -13.30 3.69 -0.22
C GLY A 72 -13.17 3.55 1.29
N ARG A 73 -12.29 2.62 1.68
CA ARG A 73 -11.85 2.37 3.06
C ARG A 73 -10.42 2.81 3.24
N LEU A 74 -10.15 3.44 4.37
CA LEU A 74 -8.82 3.90 4.75
C LEU A 74 -8.33 3.09 5.95
N ALA A 75 -7.12 2.53 5.83
CA ALA A 75 -6.37 1.95 6.91
C ALA A 75 -5.12 2.78 7.19
N TRP A 76 -4.92 3.19 8.43
CA TRP A 76 -3.70 3.81 8.93
C TRP A 76 -3.05 2.86 9.94
N GLU A 77 -1.75 2.61 9.80
CA GLU A 77 -1.00 1.73 10.69
C GLU A 77 0.33 2.39 11.07
N ARG A 78 0.60 2.48 12.37
CA ARG A 78 1.88 2.93 12.92
C ARG A 78 2.72 1.74 13.32
N HIS A 79 3.74 1.48 12.53
CA HIS A 79 4.81 0.54 12.82
C HIS A 79 5.88 1.23 13.66
N SER A 80 6.87 0.46 14.13
CA SER A 80 7.99 1.05 14.89
C SER A 80 8.90 1.90 14.00
N GLU A 81 8.97 1.56 12.72
CA GLU A 81 9.91 2.13 11.74
C GLU A 81 9.26 3.18 10.83
N ALA A 82 7.96 3.05 10.56
CA ALA A 82 7.24 3.89 9.61
C ALA A 82 5.73 3.89 9.87
N VAL A 83 5.03 4.80 9.23
CA VAL A 83 3.56 4.79 9.13
C VAL A 83 3.15 4.34 7.75
N THR A 84 2.15 3.46 7.65
CA THR A 84 1.52 3.10 6.39
C THR A 84 0.09 3.57 6.34
N THR A 85 -0.29 4.26 5.27
CA THR A 85 -1.68 4.64 4.99
C THR A 85 -2.12 3.97 3.70
N THR A 86 -3.15 3.14 3.77
CA THR A 86 -3.70 2.37 2.65
C THR A 86 -5.15 2.78 2.39
N LEU A 87 -5.45 3.20 1.17
CA LEU A 87 -6.81 3.38 0.67
C LEU A 87 -7.17 2.21 -0.22
N THR A 88 -8.31 1.57 0.00
CA THR A 88 -8.84 0.51 -0.85
C THR A 88 -10.24 0.85 -1.31
N SER A 89 -10.55 0.61 -2.58
CA SER A 89 -11.90 0.79 -3.12
C SER A 89 -12.88 -0.21 -2.53
N THR A 90 -14.09 0.23 -2.22
CA THR A 90 -15.24 -0.65 -1.92
C THR A 90 -15.99 -1.04 -3.19
N SER A 91 -15.97 -0.20 -4.22
CA SER A 91 -16.54 -0.50 -5.54
C SER A 91 -15.82 0.32 -6.61
N VAL A 92 -15.52 -0.31 -7.75
CA VAL A 92 -14.97 0.36 -8.93
C VAL A 92 -15.73 -0.11 -10.17
N SER A 93 -16.07 0.82 -11.05
CA SER A 93 -16.67 0.47 -12.35
C SER A 93 -15.67 -0.31 -13.22
N ALA A 94 -16.17 -1.25 -14.02
CA ALA A 94 -15.36 -1.94 -15.03
C ALA A 94 -14.73 -0.98 -16.06
N ASP A 95 -15.39 0.16 -16.32
CA ASP A 95 -14.92 1.20 -17.24
C ASP A 95 -14.11 2.31 -16.55
N ALA A 96 -13.68 2.09 -15.31
CA ALA A 96 -12.93 3.10 -14.57
C ALA A 96 -11.61 3.45 -15.26
N GLN A 97 -11.27 4.74 -15.25
CA GLN A 97 -9.96 5.22 -15.68
C GLN A 97 -8.94 4.97 -14.58
N PHE A 98 -8.44 3.73 -14.50
CA PHE A 98 -7.57 3.30 -13.41
C PHE A 98 -6.35 4.20 -13.22
N TRP A 99 -5.74 4.72 -14.29
CA TRP A 99 -4.47 5.48 -14.19
C TRP A 99 -4.61 7.00 -14.16
N SER A 100 -5.83 7.54 -14.01
CA SER A 100 -6.06 8.98 -13.89
C SER A 100 -5.96 9.51 -12.44
N ALA A 101 -5.80 8.62 -11.45
CA ALA A 101 -5.54 8.98 -10.06
C ALA A 101 -4.06 9.40 -9.86
N PRO A 102 -3.74 10.28 -8.89
CA PRO A 102 -4.65 10.83 -7.87
C PRO A 102 -5.54 11.98 -8.36
N ASP A 103 -5.29 12.55 -9.53
CA ASP A 103 -5.91 13.81 -9.95
C ASP A 103 -7.42 13.69 -10.23
N VAL A 104 -7.86 12.57 -10.82
CA VAL A 104 -9.25 12.38 -11.26
C VAL A 104 -9.81 11.06 -10.73
N GLY A 105 -11.09 11.08 -10.38
CA GLY A 105 -11.88 9.90 -10.06
C GLY A 105 -12.46 9.92 -8.65
N PRO A 106 -13.16 8.85 -8.25
CA PRO A 106 -13.90 8.79 -6.98
C PRO A 106 -13.01 8.84 -5.72
N PHE A 107 -11.69 8.79 -5.90
CA PHE A 107 -10.70 8.78 -4.83
C PHE A 107 -9.85 10.05 -4.76
N SER A 108 -10.02 11.00 -5.68
CA SER A 108 -9.12 12.16 -5.82
C SER A 108 -9.01 12.97 -4.52
N ASP A 109 -10.12 13.38 -3.92
CA ASP A 109 -10.13 14.13 -2.65
C ASP A 109 -9.43 13.36 -1.51
N THR A 110 -9.61 12.04 -1.45
CA THR A 110 -8.98 11.18 -0.45
C THR A 110 -7.49 11.08 -0.65
N LEU A 111 -7.04 10.92 -1.89
CA LEU A 111 -5.64 10.80 -2.24
C LEU A 111 -4.92 12.13 -2.01
N GLN A 112 -5.55 13.25 -2.39
CA GLN A 112 -5.05 14.59 -2.08
C GLN A 112 -4.91 14.77 -0.57
N TRP A 113 -5.90 14.37 0.23
CA TRP A 113 -5.76 14.39 1.69
C TRP A 113 -4.62 13.48 2.18
N MET A 114 -4.53 12.23 1.68
CA MET A 114 -3.46 11.31 2.06
C MET A 114 -2.08 11.88 1.74
N GLU A 115 -1.96 12.63 0.66
CA GLU A 115 -0.72 13.31 0.23
C GLU A 115 -0.31 14.42 1.20
N THR A 116 -1.26 15.09 1.86
CA THR A 116 -1.01 16.12 2.89
C THR A 116 -0.57 15.58 4.25
N LEU A 117 -0.66 14.28 4.51
CA LEU A 117 -0.19 13.69 5.77
C LEU A 117 1.31 14.00 5.97
N PRO A 118 1.73 14.35 7.20
CA PRO A 118 3.10 14.78 7.44
C PRO A 118 4.10 13.62 7.37
N GLY A 119 5.39 13.95 7.41
CA GLY A 119 6.48 12.99 7.22
C GLY A 119 6.87 12.75 5.76
N LEU A 120 8.01 12.08 5.58
CA LEU A 120 8.64 11.87 4.29
C LEU A 120 8.19 10.54 3.66
N VAL A 121 7.62 10.60 2.45
CA VAL A 121 7.22 9.41 1.69
C VAL A 121 8.45 8.69 1.18
N ILE A 122 8.66 7.46 1.65
CA ILE A 122 9.74 6.59 1.15
C ILE A 122 9.25 5.62 0.09
N ARG A 123 7.93 5.40 0.04
CA ARG A 123 7.28 4.59 -0.99
C ARG A 123 5.81 4.98 -1.12
N ALA A 124 5.35 5.06 -2.36
CA ALA A 124 3.93 5.15 -2.70
C ALA A 124 3.63 4.15 -3.82
N THR A 125 2.54 3.38 -3.71
CA THR A 125 2.13 2.40 -4.72
C THR A 125 0.66 2.55 -5.05
N HIS A 126 0.33 2.57 -6.34
CA HIS A 126 -1.00 2.47 -6.91
C HIS A 126 -1.16 1.06 -7.50
N ILE A 127 -2.16 0.35 -7.00
CA ILE A 127 -2.44 -1.05 -7.28
C ILE A 127 -3.80 -1.14 -7.96
N VAL A 128 -3.84 -1.80 -9.13
CA VAL A 128 -5.09 -2.14 -9.83
C VAL A 128 -5.25 -3.65 -9.80
N VAL A 129 -6.41 -4.12 -9.37
CA VAL A 129 -6.72 -5.54 -9.23
C VAL A 129 -7.91 -5.87 -10.11
N VAL A 130 -7.76 -6.86 -10.98
CA VAL A 130 -8.78 -7.28 -11.94
C VAL A 130 -9.02 -8.79 -11.87
N ALA A 131 -10.13 -9.24 -12.45
CA ALA A 131 -10.57 -10.62 -12.33
C ALA A 131 -9.60 -11.62 -12.98
N ASN A 132 -9.03 -11.30 -14.15
CA ASN A 132 -8.17 -12.21 -14.90
C ASN A 132 -7.27 -11.48 -15.92
N ASP A 133 -6.38 -12.23 -16.57
CA ASP A 133 -5.42 -11.74 -17.55
C ASP A 133 -6.07 -10.95 -18.71
N SER A 134 -7.25 -11.34 -19.20
CA SER A 134 -7.97 -10.62 -20.27
C SER A 134 -8.42 -9.23 -19.84
N TYR A 135 -8.82 -9.06 -18.57
CA TYR A 135 -9.09 -7.72 -18.02
C TYR A 135 -7.81 -6.95 -17.70
N ALA A 136 -6.69 -7.64 -17.48
CA ALA A 136 -5.42 -7.00 -17.14
C ALA A 136 -4.69 -6.42 -18.35
N GLU A 137 -4.76 -7.05 -19.52
CA GLU A 137 -4.12 -6.60 -20.76
C GLU A 137 -4.35 -5.10 -21.05
N PRO A 138 -5.59 -4.59 -21.16
CA PRO A 138 -5.84 -3.17 -21.42
C PRO A 138 -5.46 -2.25 -20.26
N VAL A 139 -5.29 -2.78 -19.04
CA VAL A 139 -4.83 -2.02 -17.87
C VAL A 139 -3.31 -1.90 -17.90
N VAL A 140 -2.59 -2.97 -18.22
CA VAL A 140 -1.13 -3.01 -18.37
C VAL A 140 -0.68 -2.11 -19.51
N ASP A 141 -1.36 -2.15 -20.66
CA ASP A 141 -1.05 -1.30 -21.82
C ASP A 141 -1.14 0.20 -21.51
N ARG A 142 -2.05 0.58 -20.61
CA ARG A 142 -2.25 1.97 -20.19
C ARG A 142 -1.44 2.35 -18.94
N ALA A 143 -0.72 1.40 -18.35
CA ALA A 143 0.05 1.61 -17.12
C ALA A 143 1.37 2.35 -17.36
N ASP A 144 1.71 2.69 -18.60
CA ASP A 144 2.95 3.41 -18.99
C ASP A 144 4.22 2.74 -18.43
N PHE A 145 4.20 1.41 -18.32
CA PHE A 145 5.35 0.66 -17.83
C PHE A 145 6.52 0.80 -18.80
N HIS A 146 7.71 1.05 -18.26
CA HIS A 146 8.90 1.09 -19.09
C HIS A 146 9.19 -0.30 -19.70
N PRO A 147 9.22 -0.47 -21.04
CA PRO A 147 9.26 -1.80 -21.67
C PRO A 147 10.46 -2.66 -21.26
N GLY A 148 11.63 -2.03 -21.07
CA GLY A 148 12.84 -2.75 -20.65
C GLY A 148 12.89 -3.14 -19.18
N HIS A 149 11.93 -2.67 -18.37
CA HIS A 149 11.88 -2.91 -16.92
C HIS A 149 10.60 -3.64 -16.50
N LEU A 150 9.64 -3.82 -17.41
CA LEU A 150 8.39 -4.52 -17.13
C LEU A 150 8.68 -5.96 -16.70
N VAL A 151 8.22 -6.31 -15.51
CA VAL A 151 8.26 -7.67 -14.97
C VAL A 151 6.84 -8.18 -14.82
N SER A 152 6.63 -9.45 -15.15
CA SER A 152 5.43 -10.20 -14.77
C SER A 152 5.81 -11.44 -13.98
N CYS A 153 4.99 -11.81 -13.00
CA CYS A 153 5.19 -12.99 -12.17
C CYS A 153 3.84 -13.62 -11.83
N ILE A 154 3.79 -14.95 -11.75
CA ILE A 154 2.65 -15.69 -11.18
C ILE A 154 3.05 -16.10 -9.76
N ILE A 155 2.17 -15.79 -8.81
CA ILE A 155 2.31 -16.12 -7.40
C ILE A 155 1.35 -17.27 -7.10
N GLY A 156 1.91 -18.38 -6.59
CA GLY A 156 1.17 -19.64 -6.51
C GLY A 156 0.85 -20.15 -7.91
N ASP A 157 -0.42 -20.51 -8.13
CA ASP A 157 -0.89 -21.08 -9.40
C ASP A 157 -1.80 -20.14 -10.21
N SER A 158 -2.17 -18.98 -9.65
CA SER A 158 -3.23 -18.13 -10.21
C SER A 158 -2.87 -16.65 -10.25
N VAL A 159 -2.51 -16.04 -9.12
CA VAL A 159 -2.38 -14.57 -9.03
C VAL A 159 -1.22 -14.08 -9.88
N ARG A 160 -1.50 -13.33 -10.93
CA ARG A 160 -0.46 -12.74 -11.79
C ARG A 160 -0.29 -11.27 -11.47
N ILE A 161 0.96 -10.80 -11.46
CA ILE A 161 1.30 -9.40 -11.25
C ILE A 161 2.10 -8.83 -12.41
N TRP A 162 2.04 -7.50 -12.56
CA TRP A 162 2.90 -6.70 -13.45
C TRP A 162 3.35 -5.42 -12.77
N SER A 163 4.63 -5.10 -12.87
CA SER A 163 5.19 -3.80 -12.45
C SER A 163 6.53 -3.58 -13.15
N ASP A 164 6.90 -2.32 -13.34
CA ASP A 164 8.27 -1.93 -13.72
C ASP A 164 9.12 -1.47 -12.52
N PHE A 165 8.52 -1.43 -11.33
CA PHE A 165 9.12 -0.94 -10.08
C PHE A 165 9.70 0.49 -10.19
N ARG A 166 9.14 1.31 -11.08
CA ARG A 166 9.53 2.73 -11.24
C ARG A 166 8.51 3.65 -10.57
N ILE A 167 8.92 4.89 -10.33
CA ILE A 167 8.02 5.98 -9.92
C ILE A 167 7.50 6.64 -11.19
N HIS A 168 6.18 6.75 -11.31
CA HIS A 168 5.49 7.37 -12.44
C HIS A 168 5.19 8.85 -12.16
N ALA A 169 4.67 9.59 -13.15
CA ALA A 169 4.49 11.05 -13.07
C ALA A 169 3.73 11.55 -11.82
N GLY A 170 2.77 10.76 -11.30
CA GLY A 170 2.03 11.07 -10.08
C GLY A 170 2.76 10.74 -8.76
N GLY A 171 4.03 10.30 -8.79
CA GLY A 171 4.80 9.95 -7.60
C GLY A 171 4.55 8.53 -7.06
N TYR A 172 3.62 7.78 -7.65
CA TYR A 172 3.33 6.39 -7.29
C TYR A 172 4.06 5.41 -8.19
N GLY A 173 4.53 4.30 -7.61
CA GLY A 173 4.78 3.09 -8.37
C GLY A 173 3.47 2.43 -8.80
N ARG A 174 3.49 1.68 -9.90
CA ARG A 174 2.29 1.01 -10.45
C ARG A 174 2.40 -0.51 -10.33
N LEU A 175 1.31 -1.15 -9.91
CA LEU A 175 1.18 -2.59 -9.81
C LEU A 175 -0.18 -3.02 -10.39
N VAL A 176 -0.16 -3.92 -11.38
CA VAL A 176 -1.37 -4.59 -11.85
C VAL A 176 -1.40 -6.00 -11.30
N VAL A 177 -2.58 -6.45 -10.89
CA VAL A 177 -2.82 -7.80 -10.34
C VAL A 177 -4.03 -8.41 -11.03
N ALA A 178 -3.88 -9.63 -11.54
CA ALA A 178 -4.98 -10.45 -12.04
C ALA A 178 -5.22 -11.63 -11.08
N ALA A 179 -6.46 -11.82 -10.63
CA ALA A 179 -6.80 -12.88 -9.68
C ALA A 179 -6.79 -14.28 -10.31
N ASN A 180 -7.22 -14.41 -11.57
CA ASN A 180 -7.27 -15.67 -12.32
C ASN A 180 -7.93 -16.83 -11.56
N GLY A 181 -9.05 -16.54 -10.87
CA GLY A 181 -9.81 -17.54 -10.11
C GLY A 181 -9.25 -17.86 -8.72
N ALA A 182 -8.18 -17.20 -8.28
CA ALA A 182 -7.72 -17.28 -6.90
C ALA A 182 -8.81 -16.83 -5.92
N ALA A 183 -8.85 -17.44 -4.74
CA ALA A 183 -9.74 -16.99 -3.67
C ALA A 183 -9.36 -15.58 -3.19
N ASP A 184 -10.33 -14.77 -2.76
CA ASP A 184 -10.09 -13.37 -2.35
C ASP A 184 -8.97 -13.24 -1.32
N GLY A 185 -8.94 -14.13 -0.33
CA GLY A 185 -7.89 -14.14 0.68
C GLY A 185 -6.48 -14.41 0.13
N GLU A 186 -6.35 -15.15 -0.98
CA GLU A 186 -5.08 -15.39 -1.66
C GLU A 186 -4.60 -14.14 -2.41
N VAL A 187 -5.51 -13.44 -3.09
CA VAL A 187 -5.22 -12.16 -3.75
C VAL A 187 -4.76 -11.12 -2.72
N SER A 188 -5.53 -10.91 -1.65
CA SER A 188 -5.20 -9.94 -0.60
C SER A 188 -3.88 -10.28 0.09
N ARG A 189 -3.63 -11.55 0.42
CA ARG A 189 -2.34 -11.97 1.02
C ARG A 189 -1.17 -11.77 0.06
N SER A 190 -1.35 -12.03 -1.23
CA SER A 190 -0.29 -11.85 -2.23
C SER A 190 0.08 -10.37 -2.35
N ILE A 191 -0.92 -9.50 -2.48
CA ILE A 191 -0.73 -8.03 -2.50
C ILE A 191 -0.02 -7.58 -1.22
N GLN A 192 -0.49 -8.03 -0.05
CA GLN A 192 0.10 -7.69 1.23
C GLN A 192 1.59 -8.04 1.29
N ARG A 193 1.97 -9.26 0.90
CA ARG A 193 3.37 -9.70 0.95
C ARG A 193 4.26 -8.91 0.00
N ILE A 194 3.78 -8.59 -1.20
CA ILE A 194 4.51 -7.71 -2.14
C ILE A 194 4.71 -6.32 -1.53
N GLN A 195 3.66 -5.76 -0.92
CA GLN A 195 3.74 -4.47 -0.26
C GLN A 195 4.73 -4.52 0.92
N GLU A 196 4.61 -5.49 1.83
CA GLU A 196 5.54 -5.62 2.95
C GLU A 196 7.00 -5.78 2.51
N LEU A 197 7.28 -6.67 1.54
CA LEU A 197 8.63 -6.87 1.02
C LEU A 197 9.21 -5.58 0.44
N GLY A 198 8.43 -4.83 -0.35
CA GLY A 198 8.89 -3.56 -0.89
C GLY A 198 9.04 -2.47 0.19
N ASN A 199 8.22 -2.47 1.23
CA ASN A 199 8.29 -1.48 2.33
C ASN A 199 9.59 -1.67 3.11
N TYR A 200 9.86 -2.90 3.54
CA TYR A 200 11.07 -3.23 4.30
C TYR A 200 12.35 -3.16 3.46
N ARG A 201 12.27 -3.44 2.15
CA ARG A 201 13.40 -3.21 1.24
C ARG A 201 13.79 -1.73 1.23
N ASN A 202 12.83 -0.81 1.09
CA ASN A 202 13.12 0.63 1.08
C ASN A 202 13.63 1.11 2.45
N LEU A 203 13.01 0.68 3.55
CA LEU A 203 13.48 0.99 4.90
C LEU A 203 14.93 0.53 5.13
N SER A 204 15.24 -0.71 4.76
CA SER A 204 16.60 -1.27 4.93
C SER A 204 17.64 -0.53 4.10
N LEU A 205 17.31 -0.14 2.86
CA LEU A 205 18.22 0.62 1.99
C LEU A 205 18.47 2.04 2.51
N LEU A 206 17.47 2.69 3.10
CA LEU A 206 17.62 4.01 3.72
C LEU A 206 18.51 3.95 4.95
N GLU A 207 18.28 3.00 5.86
CA GLU A 207 19.15 2.82 7.03
C GLU A 207 20.61 2.53 6.63
N GLY A 208 20.82 1.71 5.61
CA GLY A 208 22.15 1.44 5.07
C GLY A 208 22.81 2.69 4.48
N THR A 209 22.03 3.56 3.84
CA THR A 209 22.53 4.82 3.25
C THR A 209 22.93 5.82 4.34
N HIS A 210 22.13 5.96 5.41
CA HIS A 210 22.48 6.81 6.55
C HIS A 210 23.75 6.35 7.27
N ARG A 211 24.04 5.05 7.31
CA ARG A 211 25.29 4.52 7.89
C ARG A 211 26.53 4.72 7.01
N SER A 212 26.38 5.02 5.72
CA SER A 212 27.50 5.24 4.80
C SER A 212 27.93 6.70 4.70
N ILE A 213 27.17 7.64 5.28
CA ILE A 213 27.39 9.09 5.21
C ILE A 213 27.79 9.66 6.60
N ALA A 214 27.80 8.82 7.64
CA ALA A 214 28.27 9.14 8.98
C ALA A 214 29.61 8.45 9.26
#